data_AF-A0A2M6ZUR5-F1
#
_entry.id   AF-A0A2M6ZUR5-F1
#
_cell.length_a   1.000
_cell.length_b   1.000
_cell.length_c   1.000
_cell.angle_alpha   90.00
_cell.angle_beta   90.00
_cell.angle_gamma   90.00
#
_symmetry.space_group_name_H-M   'P 1'
#
loop_
_entity.id
_entity.type
_entity.pdbx_description
1 polymer ?
#
loop_
_entity_poly.entity_id
_entity_poly.type
_entity_poly.pdbx_seq_one_letter_code
_entity_poly.pdbx_strand_id
1 'polypeptide(L)' 'MNIEAEVRDMKQHIIEISKKMDELLYEREIISMMKLAERSLSSFFESEPDIYTIEDLKVRYK' A
#
# COMPACT_ATOMS: atom_id res chain seq x y z
N MET A 1 41.30 3.63 -7.88
CA MET A 1 40.27 3.12 -6.96
C MET A 1 40.61 3.60 -5.56
N ASN A 2 39.70 4.37 -4.94
CA ASN A 2 39.84 4.75 -3.54
C ASN A 2 38.85 3.90 -2.74
N ILE A 3 39.37 2.89 -2.06
CA ILE A 3 38.58 1.91 -1.30
C ILE A 3 37.68 2.62 -0.27
N GLU A 4 38.14 3.71 0.34
CA GLU A 4 37.35 4.49 1.30
C GLU A 4 36.13 5.15 0.65
N ALA A 5 36.28 5.62 -0.59
CA ALA A 5 35.16 6.20 -1.34
C ALA A 5 34.12 5.13 -1.69
N GLU A 6 34.56 3.95 -2.12
CA GLU A 6 33.67 2.82 -2.42
C GLU A 6 32.96 2.30 -1.18
N VAL A 7 33.63 2.21 -0.03
CA VAL A 7 33.01 1.80 1.25
C VAL A 7 31.96 2.81 1.70
N ARG A 8 32.23 4.12 1.54
CA ARG A 8 31.26 5.17 1.87
C ARG A 8 30.03 5.10 0.96
N ASP A 9 30.22 4.83 -0.33
CA ASP A 9 29.14 4.70 -1.30
C ASP A 9 28.26 3.47 -1.01
N MET A 10 28.88 2.32 -0.73
CA MET A 10 28.17 1.12 -0.28
C MET A 10 27.33 1.38 0.98
N LYS A 11 27.89 2.11 1.97
CA LYS A 11 27.15 2.47 3.19
C LYS A 11 25.91 3.32 2.87
N GLN A 12 26.04 4.27 1.95
CA GLN A 12 24.92 5.11 1.53
C GLN A 12 23.80 4.28 0.88
N HIS A 13 24.16 3.37 -0.03
CA HIS A 13 23.20 2.46 -0.65
C HIS A 13 22.51 1.53 0.35
N ILE A 14 23.23 1.02 1.35
CA ILE A 14 22.63 0.20 2.42
C ILE A 14 21.58 1.00 3.20
N ILE A 15 21.86 2.26 3.52
CA ILE A 15 20.90 3.14 4.21
C ILE A 15 19.65 3.36 3.36
N GLU A 16 19.81 3.57 2.06
CA GLU A 16 18.69 3.75 1.14
C GLU A 16 17.85 2.48 0.98
N ILE A 17 18.49 1.32 0.88
CA ILE A 17 17.81 0.03 0.84
C ILE A 17 17.02 -0.19 2.12
N SER A 18 17.61 0.09 3.29
CA SER A 18 16.93 -0.04 4.58
C SER A 18 15.65 0.80 4.63
N LYS A 19 15.72 2.08 4.21
CA LYS A 19 14.55 2.97 4.18
C LYS A 19 13.44 2.45 3.27
N LYS A 20 13.78 1.96 2.08
CA LYS A 20 12.81 1.37 1.15
C LYS A 20 12.19 0.10 1.71
N MET A 21 12.96 -0.72 2.44
CA MET A 21 12.41 -1.89 3.11
C MET A 21 11.39 -1.51 4.19
N ASP A 22 11.67 -0.47 4.97
CA ASP A 22 10.73 0.02 5.99
C ASP A 22 9.42 0.51 5.37
N GLU A 23 9.49 1.24 4.25
CA GLU A 23 8.32 1.69 3.49
C GLU A 23 7.49 0.50 2.98
N LEU A 24 8.12 -0.50 2.37
CA LEU A 24 7.44 -1.69 1.88
C LEU A 24 6.80 -2.52 2.99
N LEU A 25 7.44 -2.60 4.16
CA LEU A 25 6.88 -3.29 5.33
C LEU A 25 5.62 -2.57 5.83
N TYR A 26 5.67 -1.24 5.92
CA TYR A 26 4.53 -0.43 6.34
C TYR A 26 3.33 -0.60 5.39
N GLU A 27 3.55 -0.51 4.07
CA GLU A 27 2.50 -0.74 3.08
C GLU A 27 1.88 -2.14 3.19
N ARG A 28 2.73 -3.15 3.41
CA ARG A 28 2.28 -4.53 3.57
C ARG A 28 1.43 -4.71 4.81
N GLU A 29 1.78 -4.08 5.93
CA GLU A 29 1.00 -4.11 7.16
C GLU A 29 -0.39 -3.50 6.94
N ILE A 30 -0.46 -2.33 6.29
CA ILE A 30 -1.72 -1.68 5.93
C ILE A 30 -2.60 -2.62 5.09
N ILE A 31 -2.05 -3.18 4.01
CA ILE A 31 -2.82 -4.07 3.12
C ILE A 31 -3.29 -5.31 3.88
N SER A 32 -2.46 -5.85 4.76
CA SER A 32 -2.81 -7.02 5.57
C SER A 32 -3.96 -6.70 6.52
N MET A 33 -3.92 -5.54 7.17
CA MET A 33 -5.01 -5.07 8.03
C MET A 33 -6.30 -4.82 7.26
N MET A 34 -6.22 -4.21 6.08
CA MET A 34 -7.38 -4.00 5.20
C MET A 34 -8.04 -5.32 4.82
N LYS A 35 -7.25 -6.31 4.37
CA LYS A 35 -7.77 -7.64 4.01
C LYS A 35 -8.36 -8.38 5.20
N LEU A 36 -7.75 -8.22 6.38
CA LEU A 36 -8.28 -8.82 7.60
C LEU A 36 -9.64 -8.20 7.95
N ALA A 37 -9.74 -6.87 7.93
CA ALA A 37 -10.98 -6.15 8.18
C ALA A 37 -12.08 -6.52 7.18
N GLU A 38 -11.75 -6.56 5.89
CA GLU A 38 -12.66 -6.99 4.82
C GLU A 38 -13.22 -8.39 5.09
N ARG A 39 -12.35 -9.35 5.40
CA ARG A 39 -12.78 -10.73 5.71
C ARG A 39 -13.63 -10.80 6.97
N SER A 40 -13.20 -10.13 8.04
CA SER A 40 -13.91 -10.14 9.33
C SER A 40 -15.28 -9.47 9.26
N LEU A 41 -15.44 -8.47 8.41
CA LEU A 41 -16.69 -7.72 8.26
C LEU A 41 -17.51 -8.13 7.03
N SER A 42 -17.05 -9.10 6.24
CA SER A 42 -17.72 -9.54 5.01
C SER A 42 -19.20 -9.84 5.22
N SER A 43 -19.55 -10.65 6.22
CA SER A 43 -20.94 -11.00 6.52
C SER A 43 -21.78 -9.84 7.05
N PHE A 44 -21.16 -8.81 7.63
CA PHE A 44 -21.86 -7.59 8.04
C PHE A 44 -22.26 -6.78 6.81
N PHE A 45 -21.33 -6.61 5.87
CA PHE A 45 -21.55 -5.86 4.63
C PHE A 45 -22.43 -6.61 3.61
N GLU A 46 -22.51 -7.94 3.66
CA GLU A 46 -23.42 -8.73 2.79
C GLU A 46 -24.90 -8.32 2.92
N SER A 47 -25.28 -7.76 4.08
CA SER A 47 -26.65 -7.32 4.35
C SER A 47 -26.92 -5.86 3.96
N GLU A 48 -25.88 -5.12 3.56
CA GLU A 48 -26.04 -3.72 3.18
C GLU A 48 -26.59 -3.60 1.75
N PRO A 49 -27.65 -2.81 1.54
CA PRO A 49 -28.19 -2.58 0.20
C PRO A 49 -27.24 -1.70 -0.62
N ASP A 50 -27.19 -1.92 -1.93
CA ASP A 50 -26.54 -0.99 -2.86
C ASP A 50 -27.26 0.36 -2.82
N ILE A 51 -26.59 1.38 -2.28
CA ILE A 51 -27.16 2.74 -2.12
C ILE A 51 -26.84 3.69 -3.29
N TYR A 52 -26.10 3.22 -4.29
CA TYR A 52 -25.77 3.98 -5.51
C TYR A 52 -26.34 3.27 -6.72
N THR A 53 -27.00 4.04 -7.59
CA THR A 53 -27.54 3.51 -8.84
C THR A 53 -26.77 4.05 -10.05
N ILE A 54 -27.03 3.47 -11.22
CA ILE A 54 -26.40 3.93 -12.47
C ILE A 54 -26.83 5.39 -12.78
N GLU A 55 -28.03 5.78 -12.36
CA GLU A 55 -28.55 7.14 -12.51
C GLU A 55 -27.76 8.17 -11.67
N ASP A 56 -27.10 7.75 -10.59
CA ASP A 56 -26.23 8.61 -9.76
C ASP A 56 -24.87 8.89 -10.42
N LEU A 57 -24.48 8.09 -11.41
CA LEU A 57 -23.25 8.31 -12.17
C LEU A 57 -23.38 9.59 -13.01
N LYS A 58 -22.93 10.72 -12.46
CA LYS A 58 -22.82 12.03 -13.16
C LYS A 58 -21.83 12.05 -14.33
N VAL A 59 -21.29 10.90 -14.75
CA VAL A 59 -20.23 10.81 -15.75
C VAL A 59 -20.87 10.61 -17.13
N ARG A 60 -21.11 11.72 -17.84
CA ARG A 60 -21.29 11.67 -19.29
C ARG A 60 -19.92 11.47 -19.93
N TYR A 61 -19.55 10.24 -20.26
CA TYR A 61 -18.52 10.02 -21.27
C TYR A 61 -19.09 10.53 -22.61
N LYS A 62 -18.45 11.56 -23.17
CA LYS A 62 -18.63 12.03 -24.55
C LYS A 62 -17.38 11.71 -25.34
#